data_AF-A0A212CD16-F1
#
_entry.id   AF-A0A212CD16-F1
#
_cell.length_a   1.000
_cell.length_b   1.000
_cell.length_c   1.000
_cell.angle_alpha   90.00
_cell.angle_beta   90.00
_cell.angle_gamma   90.00
#
_symmetry.space_group_name_H-M   'P 1'
#
loop_
_entity.id
_entity.type
_entity.pdbx_description
1 polymer ?
#
loop_
_entity_poly.entity_id
_entity_poly.type
_entity_poly.pdbx_seq_one_letter_code
_entity_poly.pdbx_strand_id
1 'polypeptide(L)'
;VDNKQLDLKGEDMESMDATKLSRFIESNNLHLVTEYNAITAIGLFNSMIPIHLLLIMNKASSEFEENLHRFQEAAKLFQGRILFILVDSGVKQNEKAISFFKLKMSELPALAIYQTLDDKWDTLPITEVLVEQ
;
A
#
# COMPACT_ATOMS: atom_id res chain seq x y z
N VAL A 1 1.62 -17.91 3.92
CA VAL A 1 3.07 -17.85 3.62
C VAL A 1 3.25 -17.62 2.14
N ASP A 2 3.14 -16.37 1.68
CA ASP A 2 3.54 -16.02 0.31
C ASP A 2 5.06 -15.96 0.29
N ASN A 3 5.67 -17.11 -0.01
CA ASN A 3 7.11 -17.27 -0.11
C ASN A 3 7.51 -17.33 -1.58
N LYS A 4 7.05 -16.35 -2.38
CA LYS A 4 7.50 -16.20 -3.76
C LYS A 4 8.69 -15.26 -3.78
N GLN A 5 9.81 -15.90 -4.05
CA GLN A 5 11.16 -15.37 -4.20
C GLN A 5 11.14 -14.03 -4.96
N LEU A 6 11.76 -13.02 -4.37
CA LEU A 6 12.08 -11.77 -5.03
C LEU A 6 13.14 -12.08 -6.10
N ASP A 7 12.72 -12.29 -7.34
CA ASP A 7 13.62 -12.65 -8.43
C ASP A 7 14.48 -11.43 -8.81
N LEU A 8 15.72 -11.43 -8.34
CA LEU A 8 16.80 -10.62 -8.90
C LEU A 8 17.17 -11.23 -10.25
N LYS A 9 17.05 -10.46 -11.34
CA LYS A 9 17.46 -10.96 -12.66
C LYS A 9 18.98 -11.03 -12.72
N GLY A 10 19.53 -11.93 -13.55
CA GLY A 10 20.98 -12.06 -13.72
C GLY A 10 21.68 -10.75 -14.14
N GLU A 11 20.96 -9.90 -14.89
CA GLU A 11 21.40 -8.57 -15.32
C GLU A 11 21.54 -7.57 -14.14
N ASP A 12 20.73 -7.74 -13.09
CA ASP A 12 20.81 -6.92 -11.88
C ASP A 12 22.05 -7.27 -11.05
N MET A 13 22.52 -8.52 -11.11
CA MET A 13 23.71 -9.00 -10.39
C MET A 13 25.02 -8.51 -10.98
N GLU A 14 25.12 -8.37 -12.31
CA GLU A 14 26.35 -7.93 -12.99
C GLU A 14 26.71 -6.45 -12.71
N SER A 15 25.74 -5.63 -12.29
CA SER A 15 25.95 -4.21 -11.96
C SER A 15 25.56 -3.83 -10.53
N MET A 16 25.34 -4.82 -9.67
CA MET A 16 24.87 -4.63 -8.29
C MET A 16 25.92 -3.90 -7.44
N ASP A 17 25.52 -2.81 -6.79
CA ASP A 17 26.30 -2.15 -5.75
C ASP A 17 25.48 -2.06 -4.46
N ALA A 18 26.11 -1.63 -3.36
CA ALA A 18 25.45 -1.53 -2.05
C ALA A 18 24.20 -0.62 -2.07
N THR A 19 24.19 0.42 -2.92
CA THR A 19 23.06 1.34 -3.05
C THR A 19 21.89 0.68 -3.78
N LYS A 20 22.17 -0.02 -4.88
CA LYS A 20 21.16 -0.76 -5.65
C LYS A 20 20.56 -1.89 -4.83
N LEU A 21 21.39 -2.63 -4.10
CA LEU A 21 20.93 -3.70 -3.22
C LEU A 21 20.04 -3.17 -2.09
N SER A 22 20.42 -2.05 -1.47
CA SER A 22 19.61 -1.43 -0.40
C SER A 22 18.24 -1.01 -0.92
N ARG A 23 18.18 -0.35 -2.10
CA ARG A 23 16.90 0.02 -2.73
C ARG A 23 16.05 -1.19 -3.11
N PHE A 24 16.67 -2.27 -3.58
CA PHE A 24 15.96 -3.50 -3.90
C PHE A 24 15.32 -4.11 -2.65
N ILE A 25 16.06 -4.19 -1.53
CA ILE A 25 15.52 -4.69 -0.27
C ILE A 25 14.37 -3.79 0.20
N GLU A 26 14.56 -2.47 0.22
CA GLU A 26 13.53 -1.51 0.67
C GLU A 26 12.25 -1.60 -0.17
N SER A 27 12.38 -1.66 -1.49
CA SER A 27 11.23 -1.72 -2.41
C SER A 27 10.40 -2.98 -2.19
N ASN A 28 11.05 -4.10 -1.83
CA ASN A 28 10.41 -5.40 -1.70
C ASN A 28 10.09 -5.83 -0.26
N ASN A 29 10.43 -5.01 0.73
CA ASN A 29 10.09 -5.26 2.13
C ASN A 29 8.63 -4.89 2.42
N LEU A 30 7.71 -5.68 1.83
CA LEU A 30 6.27 -5.48 2.01
C LEU A 30 5.83 -6.05 3.36
N HIS A 31 5.33 -5.16 4.23
CA HIS A 31 4.73 -5.51 5.51
C HIS A 31 3.26 -5.87 5.36
N LEU A 32 2.65 -6.43 6.43
CA LEU A 32 1.22 -6.75 6.48
C LEU A 32 0.35 -5.55 6.09
N VAL A 33 0.72 -4.36 6.56
CA VAL A 33 0.27 -3.07 6.02
C VAL A 33 1.51 -2.30 5.60
N THR A 34 1.62 -1.96 4.31
CA THR A 34 2.78 -1.25 3.76
C THR A 34 2.46 0.23 3.55
N GLU A 35 3.31 1.12 4.05
CA GLU A 35 3.14 2.57 3.81
C GLU A 35 3.57 2.93 2.38
N TYR A 36 2.70 3.64 1.68
CA TYR A 36 2.93 4.11 0.32
C TYR A 36 3.93 5.28 0.30
N ASN A 37 4.99 5.10 -0.48
CA ASN A 37 5.92 6.15 -0.86
C ASN A 37 6.57 5.79 -2.20
N ALA A 38 7.44 6.66 -2.72
CA ALA A 38 8.07 6.45 -4.03
C ALA A 38 8.92 5.17 -4.12
N ILE A 39 9.45 4.67 -3.00
CA ILE A 39 10.29 3.46 -2.94
C ILE A 39 9.39 2.21 -2.88
N THR A 40 8.44 2.19 -1.94
CA THR A 40 7.53 1.04 -1.76
C THR A 40 6.57 0.86 -2.93
N ALA A 41 6.22 1.93 -3.66
CA ALA A 41 5.42 1.84 -4.88
C ALA A 41 6.00 0.84 -5.88
N ILE A 42 7.32 0.80 -6.05
CA ILE A 42 7.97 -0.12 -7.00
C ILE A 42 7.67 -1.58 -6.65
N GLY A 43 7.82 -1.99 -5.38
CA GLY A 43 7.50 -3.36 -4.99
C GLY A 43 6.02 -3.66 -4.95
N LEU A 44 5.17 -2.68 -4.60
CA LEU A 44 3.72 -2.84 -4.65
C LEU A 44 3.25 -3.16 -6.08
N PHE A 45 3.74 -2.44 -7.09
CA PHE A 45 3.37 -2.70 -8.49
C PHE A 45 4.06 -3.93 -9.10
N ASN A 46 5.22 -4.33 -8.58
CA ASN A 46 5.89 -5.56 -9.00
C ASN A 46 5.38 -6.82 -8.27
N SER A 47 4.48 -6.66 -7.28
CA SER A 47 3.88 -7.77 -6.56
C SER A 47 3.04 -8.65 -7.46
N MET A 48 3.05 -9.96 -7.19
CA MET A 48 2.18 -10.94 -7.85
C MET A 48 0.73 -10.90 -7.33
N ILE A 49 0.45 -10.12 -6.28
CA ILE A 49 -0.89 -9.92 -5.72
C ILE A 49 -1.51 -8.69 -6.40
N PRO A 50 -2.46 -8.87 -7.32
CA PRO A 50 -2.91 -7.78 -8.19
C PRO A 50 -3.98 -6.88 -7.55
N ILE A 51 -4.47 -7.22 -6.36
CA ILE A 51 -5.53 -6.49 -5.67
C ILE A 51 -4.90 -5.73 -4.50
N HIS A 52 -5.06 -4.41 -4.52
CA HIS A 52 -4.60 -3.50 -3.50
C HIS A 52 -5.81 -2.90 -2.77
N LEU A 53 -5.77 -2.88 -1.45
CA LEU A 53 -6.68 -2.13 -0.61
C LEU A 53 -5.90 -1.02 0.10
N LEU A 54 -6.29 0.22 -0.13
CA LEU A 54 -5.64 1.41 0.38
C LEU A 54 -6.49 2.01 1.49
N LEU A 55 -5.87 2.31 2.63
CA LEU A 55 -6.37 3.23 3.64
C LEU A 55 -5.72 4.58 3.42
N ILE A 56 -6.51 5.59 3.07
CA ILE A 56 -6.05 6.94 2.79
C ILE A 56 -6.48 7.85 3.94
N MET A 57 -5.53 8.32 4.74
CA MET A 57 -5.82 9.14 5.92
C MET A 57 -4.61 9.96 6.38
N ASN A 58 -4.84 10.96 7.22
CA ASN A 58 -3.78 11.77 7.79
C ASN A 58 -3.22 11.09 9.05
N LYS A 59 -1.92 10.79 9.08
CA LYS A 59 -1.26 10.17 10.25
C LYS A 59 -1.30 11.05 11.51
N ALA A 60 -1.53 12.35 11.37
CA ALA A 60 -1.65 13.28 12.48
C ALA A 60 -3.08 13.40 13.04
N SER A 61 -4.08 12.67 12.49
CA SER A 61 -5.45 12.68 13.03
C SER A 61 -5.54 11.85 14.32
N SER A 62 -6.45 12.24 15.22
CA SER A 62 -6.70 11.55 16.49
C SER A 62 -7.16 10.10 16.31
N GLU A 63 -7.80 9.80 15.18
CA GLU A 63 -8.39 8.50 14.85
C GLU A 63 -7.39 7.56 14.14
N PHE A 64 -6.14 7.99 13.93
CA PHE A 64 -5.15 7.26 13.15
C PHE A 64 -4.83 5.87 13.73
N GLU A 65 -4.45 5.81 14.99
CA GLU A 65 -4.03 4.56 15.64
C GLU A 65 -5.14 3.51 15.64
N GLU A 66 -6.38 3.90 15.93
CA GLU A 66 -7.51 2.98 15.95
C GLU A 66 -7.85 2.45 14.55
N ASN A 67 -7.91 3.33 13.55
CA ASN A 67 -8.17 2.91 12.17
C ASN A 67 -7.05 2.02 11.62
N LEU A 68 -5.78 2.35 11.90
CA LEU A 68 -4.65 1.52 11.49
C LEU A 68 -4.69 0.14 12.15
N HIS A 69 -4.99 0.06 13.45
CA HIS A 69 -5.12 -1.20 14.16
C HIS A 69 -6.21 -2.09 13.53
N ARG A 70 -7.40 -1.54 13.28
CA ARG A 70 -8.50 -2.29 12.63
C ARG A 70 -8.14 -2.71 11.21
N PHE A 71 -7.45 -1.85 10.46
CA PHE A 71 -6.95 -2.16 9.12
C PHE A 71 -5.92 -3.29 9.14
N GLN A 72 -5.04 -3.34 10.15
CA GLN A 72 -4.10 -4.45 10.35
C GLN A 72 -4.81 -5.75 10.73
N GLU A 73 -5.85 -5.72 11.57
CA GLU A 73 -6.65 -6.91 11.87
C GLU A 73 -7.35 -7.45 10.61
N ALA A 74 -7.93 -6.57 9.80
CA ALA A 74 -8.50 -6.96 8.51
C ALA A 74 -7.44 -7.56 7.57
N ALA A 75 -6.24 -6.98 7.51
CA ALA A 75 -5.16 -7.46 6.65
C ALA A 75 -4.79 -8.93 6.91
N LYS A 76 -4.86 -9.40 8.16
CA LYS A 76 -4.60 -10.80 8.52
C LYS A 76 -5.55 -11.77 7.83
N LEU A 77 -6.81 -11.36 7.60
CA LEU A 77 -7.84 -12.19 6.99
C LEU A 77 -7.63 -12.40 5.48
N PHE A 78 -6.92 -11.47 4.83
CA PHE A 78 -6.73 -11.45 3.37
C PHE A 78 -5.26 -11.67 2.95
N GLN A 79 -4.43 -12.20 3.85
CA GLN A 79 -3.00 -12.40 3.60
C GLN A 79 -2.79 -13.26 2.33
N GLY A 80 -1.97 -12.73 1.42
CA GLY A 80 -1.66 -13.35 0.12
C GLY A 80 -2.75 -13.25 -0.95
N ARG A 81 -3.82 -12.50 -0.67
CA ARG A 81 -4.91 -12.23 -1.63
C ARG A 81 -5.06 -10.76 -1.95
N ILE A 82 -4.87 -9.90 -0.95
CA ILE A 82 -4.96 -8.45 -1.07
C ILE A 82 -3.75 -7.82 -0.38
N LEU A 83 -3.11 -6.85 -1.03
CA LEU A 83 -2.11 -6.00 -0.39
C LEU A 83 -2.77 -4.85 0.33
N PHE A 84 -2.47 -4.69 1.61
CA PHE A 84 -2.97 -3.59 2.42
C PHE A 84 -1.94 -2.45 2.45
N ILE A 85 -2.38 -1.26 2.05
CA ILE A 85 -1.51 -0.12 1.82
C ILE A 85 -2.02 1.08 2.62
N LEU A 86 -1.15 1.75 3.36
CA LEU A 86 -1.45 3.02 4.01
C LEU A 86 -0.95 4.18 3.15
N VAL A 87 -1.80 5.13 2.80
CA VAL A 87 -1.43 6.37 2.11
C VAL A 87 -1.61 7.54 3.07
N ASP A 88 -0.49 8.12 3.54
CA ASP A 88 -0.55 9.29 4.41
C ASP A 88 -0.94 10.54 3.60
N SER A 89 -2.11 11.09 3.88
CA SER A 89 -2.60 12.31 3.24
C SER A 89 -1.94 13.59 3.78
N GLY A 90 -1.19 13.51 4.88
CA GLY A 90 -0.33 14.60 5.37
C GLY A 90 0.93 14.80 4.52
N VAL A 91 1.29 13.82 3.68
CA VAL A 91 2.48 13.86 2.80
C VAL A 91 2.10 14.41 1.43
N LYS A 92 2.62 15.60 1.09
CA LYS A 92 2.33 16.29 -0.19
C LYS A 92 2.60 15.44 -1.43
N GLN A 93 3.63 14.58 -1.39
CA GLN A 93 4.00 13.70 -2.49
C GLN A 93 2.90 12.68 -2.83
N ASN A 94 1.98 12.40 -1.89
CA ASN A 94 0.88 11.47 -2.07
C ASN A 94 -0.36 12.12 -2.72
N GLU A 95 -0.41 13.45 -2.90
CA GLU A 95 -1.56 14.15 -3.49
C GLU A 95 -1.97 13.60 -4.86
N LYS A 96 -1.00 13.24 -5.70
CA LYS A 96 -1.25 12.64 -7.02
C LYS A 96 -1.90 11.25 -6.90
N ALA A 97 -1.43 10.43 -5.97
CA ALA A 97 -1.99 9.10 -5.72
C ALA A 97 -3.41 9.20 -5.17
N ILE A 98 -3.69 10.14 -4.27
CA ILE A 98 -5.04 10.40 -3.74
C ILE A 98 -5.98 10.88 -4.86
N SER A 99 -5.50 11.80 -5.70
CA SER A 99 -6.28 12.38 -6.80
C SER A 99 -6.63 11.35 -7.88
N PHE A 100 -5.82 10.30 -8.07
CA PHE A 100 -6.11 9.20 -8.98
C PHE A 100 -7.46 8.54 -8.66
N PHE A 101 -7.75 8.37 -7.37
CA PHE A 101 -9.01 7.82 -6.86
C PHE A 101 -10.15 8.85 -6.79
N LYS A 102 -9.94 10.06 -7.34
CA LYS A 102 -10.89 11.18 -7.33
C LYS A 102 -11.37 11.61 -5.94
N LEU A 103 -10.60 11.29 -4.90
CA LEU A 103 -10.89 11.67 -3.52
C LEU A 103 -10.39 13.09 -3.23
N LYS A 104 -11.17 13.85 -2.46
CA LYS A 104 -10.78 15.13 -1.88
C LYS A 104 -10.30 14.94 -0.45
N MET A 105 -9.49 15.87 0.05
CA MET A 105 -9.02 15.85 1.45
C MET A 105 -10.17 15.88 2.47
N SER A 106 -11.31 16.48 2.12
CA SER A 106 -12.51 16.53 2.97
C SER A 106 -13.28 15.20 3.04
N GLU A 107 -12.95 14.23 2.19
CA GLU A 107 -13.59 12.91 2.12
C GLU A 107 -12.73 11.84 2.82
N LEU A 108 -11.64 12.26 3.48
CA LEU A 108 -10.76 11.37 4.23
C LEU A 108 -11.18 11.30 5.71
N PRO A 109 -11.02 10.14 6.37
CA PRO A 109 -10.39 8.92 5.87
C PRO A 109 -11.24 8.18 4.82
N ALA A 110 -10.59 7.45 3.92
CA ALA A 110 -11.26 6.68 2.87
C ALA A 110 -10.55 5.35 2.60
N LEU A 111 -11.33 4.37 2.17
CA LEU A 111 -10.82 3.14 1.57
C LEU A 111 -10.87 3.24 0.05
N ALA A 112 -9.84 2.75 -0.64
CA ALA A 112 -9.86 2.55 -2.07
C ALA A 112 -9.40 1.13 -2.40
N ILE A 113 -10.15 0.41 -3.23
CA ILE A 113 -9.74 -0.89 -3.76
C ILE A 113 -9.29 -0.70 -5.21
N TYR A 114 -8.17 -1.28 -5.58
CA TYR A 114 -7.53 -1.10 -6.88
C TYR A 114 -7.01 -2.43 -7.42
N GLN A 115 -7.21 -2.67 -8.71
CA GLN A 115 -6.69 -3.81 -9.44
C GLN A 115 -5.59 -3.35 -10.40
N THR A 116 -4.37 -3.84 -10.20
CA THR A 116 -3.17 -3.40 -10.94
C THR A 116 -3.17 -3.80 -12.41
N LEU A 117 -3.88 -4.87 -12.78
CA LEU A 117 -3.82 -5.45 -14.13
C LEU A 117 -4.60 -4.66 -15.18
N ASP A 118 -5.67 -3.99 -14.78
CA ASP A 118 -6.59 -3.28 -15.68
C ASP A 118 -6.98 -1.88 -15.19
N ASP A 119 -6.23 -1.37 -14.21
CA ASP A 119 -6.39 -0.05 -13.60
C ASP A 119 -7.81 0.24 -13.05
N LYS A 120 -8.58 -0.79 -12.72
CA LYS A 120 -9.92 -0.62 -12.13
C LYS A 120 -9.83 -0.31 -10.65
N TRP A 121 -10.68 0.59 -10.20
CA TRP A 121 -10.78 0.93 -8.79
C TRP A 121 -12.19 1.36 -8.39
N ASP A 122 -12.45 1.26 -7.08
CA ASP A 122 -13.63 1.80 -6.41
C ASP A 122 -13.22 2.42 -5.07
N THR A 123 -14.01 3.37 -4.57
CA THR A 123 -13.70 4.11 -3.33
C THR A 123 -14.89 4.21 -2.37
N LEU A 124 -14.59 4.20 -1.08
CA LEU A 124 -15.55 4.35 -0.01
C LEU A 124 -14.99 5.34 1.03
N PRO A 125 -15.53 6.57 1.10
CA PRO A 125 -15.31 7.45 2.24
C PRO A 125 -15.82 6.77 3.52
N ILE A 126 -15.04 6.82 4.59
CA ILE A 126 -15.39 6.14 5.85
C ILE A 126 -15.20 7.09 7.03
N THR A 127 -15.95 6.85 8.10
CA THR A 127 -15.68 7.49 9.39
C THR A 127 -14.79 6.60 10.26
N GLU A 128 -14.95 5.29 10.13
CA GLU A 128 -14.14 4.27 10.79
C GLU A 128 -13.99 3.03 9.90
N VAL A 129 -12.86 2.32 10.04
CA VAL A 129 -12.69 0.99 9.45
C VAL A 129 -13.52 0.00 10.27
N LEU A 130 -14.48 -0.68 9.65
CA LEU A 130 -15.29 -1.73 10.28
C LEU A 130 -14.80 -3.11 9.82
N VAL A 131 -14.61 -4.01 10.79
CA VAL A 131 -14.32 -5.43 10.53
C VAL A 131 -15.50 -6.22 11.10
N GLU A 132 -16.35 -6.74 10.23
CA GLU A 132 -17.43 -7.64 10.66
C GLU A 132 -16.82 -8.99 11.07
N GLN A 133 -17.19 -9.47 12.27
CA GLN A 133 -16.73 -10.74 12.84
C GLN A 133 -17.63 -11.91 12.43
#